data_AF-A0A7S2REM0-F1
#
_entry.id   AF-A0A7S2REM0-F1
#
_cell.length_a   1.000
_cell.length_b   1.000
_cell.length_c   1.000
_cell.angle_alpha   90.00
_cell.angle_beta   90.00
_cell.angle_gamma   90.00
#
_symmetry.space_group_name_H-M   'P 1'
#
loop_
_entity.id
_entity.type
_entity.pdbx_description
1 polymer ?
#
loop_
_entity_poly.entity_id
_entity_poly.type
_entity_poly.pdbx_seq_one_letter_code
_entity_poly.pdbx_strand_id
1 'polypeptide(L)'
;EAVASLCASRASELEAAMAKNAKGNRSNYSEKARSLAFNLRKNEHLRDNVLLGTTSPEELVKMTPDQLATAEKARKRSELVGKIHDSRLLNWEQKNENKINEMCGIKGDLLNASLFTCGRCKSIKTISTQKQTRSGDEPMTVFVLCLNCGKRWKC
;
A
#
# COMPACT_ATOMS: atom_id res chain seq x y z
N GLU A 1 34.70 -1.03 30.71
CA GLU A 1 34.48 0.20 31.51
C GLU A 1 34.10 1.41 30.66
N ALA A 2 34.82 1.73 29.58
CA ALA A 2 34.50 2.89 28.71
C ALA A 2 33.08 2.86 28.11
N VAL A 3 32.61 1.71 27.63
CA VAL A 3 31.26 1.57 27.07
C VAL A 3 30.17 1.85 28.11
N ALA A 4 30.36 1.39 29.35
CA ALA A 4 29.39 1.63 30.43
C ALA A 4 29.28 3.12 30.79
N SER A 5 30.43 3.83 30.81
CA SER A 5 30.47 5.28 31.01
C SER A 5 29.76 6.04 29.87
N LEU A 6 29.98 5.62 28.61
CA LEU A 6 29.30 6.21 27.46
C LEU A 6 27.78 5.97 27.50
N CYS A 7 27.35 4.75 27.86
CA CYS A 7 25.93 4.43 28.06
C CYS A 7 25.29 5.34 29.12
N ALA A 8 25.97 5.56 30.25
CA ALA A 8 25.48 6.44 31.30
C ALA A 8 25.33 7.89 30.82
N SER A 9 26.33 8.42 30.10
CA SER A 9 26.24 9.77 29.52
C SER A 9 25.05 9.91 28.56
N ARG A 10 24.90 8.96 27.63
CA ARG A 10 23.79 8.97 26.66
C ARG A 10 22.43 8.81 27.33
N ALA A 11 22.34 7.99 28.38
CA ALA A 11 21.12 7.84 29.16
C ALA A 11 20.72 9.16 29.86
N SER A 12 21.68 9.89 30.44
CA SER A 12 21.42 11.20 31.05
C SER A 12 20.93 12.23 30.02
N GLU A 13 21.53 12.28 28.84
CA GLU A 13 21.10 13.15 27.74
C GLU A 13 19.68 12.81 27.26
N LEU A 14 19.36 11.51 27.15
CA LEU A 14 18.04 11.04 26.76
C LEU A 14 16.96 11.39 27.79
N GLU A 15 17.26 11.19 29.07
CA GLU A 15 16.38 11.56 30.19
C GLU A 15 16.05 13.06 30.16
N ALA A 16 17.07 13.92 29.97
CA ALA A 16 16.87 15.36 29.86
C ALA A 16 15.97 15.73 28.67
N ALA A 17 16.18 15.10 27.51
CA ALA A 17 15.35 15.32 26.32
C ALA A 17 13.89 14.84 26.54
N MET A 18 13.71 13.71 27.23
CA MET A 18 12.38 13.18 27.56
C MET A 18 11.63 14.08 28.55
N ALA A 19 12.31 14.56 29.60
CA ALA A 19 11.73 15.50 30.57
C ALA A 19 11.27 16.80 29.90
N LYS A 20 12.10 17.33 28.98
CA LYS A 20 11.76 18.52 28.16
C LYS A 20 10.53 18.28 27.28
N ASN A 21 10.40 17.11 26.66
CA ASN A 21 9.25 16.78 25.82
C ASN A 21 7.97 16.53 26.63
N ALA A 22 8.09 15.96 27.83
CA ALA A 22 6.94 15.63 28.67
C ALA A 22 6.26 16.88 29.28
N LYS A 23 6.95 18.03 29.35
CA LYS A 23 6.44 19.31 29.89
C LYS A 23 5.75 19.16 31.26
N GLY A 24 6.29 18.29 32.13
CA GLY A 24 5.74 18.03 33.47
C GLY A 24 4.62 16.97 33.55
N ASN A 25 4.17 16.40 32.43
CA ASN A 25 3.20 15.30 32.46
C ASN A 25 3.90 13.95 32.68
N ARG A 26 3.69 13.38 33.87
CA ARG A 26 4.24 12.08 34.28
C ARG A 26 3.77 10.91 33.40
N SER A 27 2.52 10.94 32.90
CA SER A 27 1.99 9.84 32.06
C SER A 27 2.75 9.77 30.75
N ASN A 28 2.82 10.89 30.04
CA ASN A 28 3.50 11.00 28.74
C ASN A 28 4.98 10.63 28.83
N TYR A 29 5.67 11.06 29.89
CA TYR A 29 7.04 10.63 30.16
C TYR A 29 7.14 9.11 30.32
N SER A 30 6.29 8.52 31.18
CA SER A 30 6.35 7.08 31.48
C SER A 30 5.99 6.20 30.26
N GLU A 31 5.04 6.64 29.45
CA GLU A 31 4.66 5.97 28.20
C GLU A 31 5.79 6.02 27.18
N LYS A 32 6.39 7.20 26.98
CA LYS A 32 7.53 7.33 26.07
C LYS A 32 8.74 6.53 26.56
N ALA A 33 9.03 6.54 27.87
CA ALA A 33 10.09 5.75 28.49
C ALA A 33 9.92 4.26 28.21
N ARG A 34 8.72 3.72 28.47
CA ARG A 34 8.39 2.32 28.19
C ARG A 34 8.51 1.99 26.70
N SER A 35 8.06 2.90 25.83
CA SER A 35 8.15 2.71 24.38
C SER A 35 9.61 2.65 23.89
N LEU A 36 10.47 3.55 24.37
CA LEU A 36 11.87 3.60 23.98
C LEU A 36 12.64 2.40 24.53
N ALA A 37 12.42 2.05 25.80
CA ALA A 37 13.03 0.85 26.40
C ALA A 37 12.66 -0.43 25.63
N PHE A 38 11.40 -0.55 25.20
CA PHE A 38 10.97 -1.69 24.39
C PHE A 38 11.65 -1.72 23.01
N ASN A 39 11.70 -0.58 22.32
CA ASN A 39 12.26 -0.49 20.97
C ASN A 39 13.79 -0.67 20.98
N LEU A 40 14.51 -0.05 21.91
CA LEU A 40 15.97 -0.21 22.06
C LEU A 40 16.37 -1.63 22.45
N ARG A 41 15.50 -2.37 23.16
CA ARG A 41 15.73 -3.79 23.47
C ARG A 41 15.55 -4.70 22.26
N LYS A 42 14.64 -4.35 21.34
CA LYS A 42 14.29 -5.18 20.18
C LYS A 42 15.07 -4.83 18.91
N ASN A 43 15.54 -3.59 18.78
CA ASN A 43 16.22 -3.09 17.59
C ASN A 43 17.71 -2.84 17.91
N GLU A 44 18.55 -3.78 17.49
CA GLU A 44 20.00 -3.71 17.69
C GLU A 44 20.65 -2.55 16.93
N HIS A 45 20.31 -2.37 15.65
CA HIS A 45 20.83 -1.24 14.87
C HIS A 45 20.50 0.12 15.47
N LEU A 46 19.28 0.28 15.99
CA LEU A 46 18.90 1.52 16.66
C LEU A 46 19.73 1.74 17.94
N ARG A 47 20.00 0.68 18.71
CA ARG A 47 20.84 0.75 19.91
C ARG A 47 22.27 1.16 19.55
N ASP A 48 22.84 0.58 18.51
CA ASP A 48 24.20 0.91 18.07
C ASP A 48 24.28 2.36 17.57
N ASN A 49 23.28 2.81 16.81
CA ASN A 49 23.19 4.19 16.34
C ASN A 49 23.12 5.22 17.49
N VAL A 50 22.39 4.89 18.56
CA VAL A 50 22.29 5.71 19.76
C VAL A 50 23.61 5.73 20.54
N LEU A 51 24.29 4.59 20.66
CA LEU A 51 25.59 4.50 21.32
C LEU A 51 26.68 5.28 20.56
N LEU A 52 26.68 5.16 19.22
CA LEU A 52 27.61 5.86 18.33
C LEU A 52 27.28 7.36 18.18
N GLY A 53 26.12 7.82 18.65
CA GLY A 53 25.70 9.23 18.61
C GLY A 53 25.26 9.72 17.23
N THR A 54 24.94 8.81 16.30
CA THR A 54 24.41 9.17 14.97
C THR A 54 22.99 9.73 15.05
N THR A 55 22.18 9.21 15.98
CA THR A 55 20.85 9.72 16.28
C THR A 55 20.89 10.64 17.49
N SER A 56 20.39 11.86 17.35
CA SER A 56 20.34 12.80 18.49
C SER A 56 19.26 12.39 19.51
N PRO A 57 19.46 12.65 20.82
CA PRO A 57 18.45 12.34 21.84
C PRO A 57 17.13 13.09 21.63
N GLU A 58 17.17 14.33 21.13
CA GLU A 58 15.95 15.10 20.84
C GLU A 58 15.16 14.51 19.66
N GLU A 59 15.85 14.01 18.63
CA GLU A 59 15.22 13.34 17.51
C GLU A 59 14.61 12.01 17.93
N LEU A 60 15.33 11.19 18.70
CA LEU A 60 14.86 9.89 19.17
C LEU A 60 13.56 10.00 19.98
N VAL A 61 13.41 11.06 20.78
CA VAL A 61 12.19 11.31 21.56
C VAL A 61 11.01 11.72 20.66
N LYS A 62 11.27 12.40 19.54
CA LYS A 62 10.24 12.82 18.57
C LYS A 62 9.87 11.73 17.57
N MET A 63 10.72 10.73 17.35
CA MET A 63 10.44 9.62 16.42
C MET A 63 9.12 8.91 16.73
N THR A 64 8.39 8.57 15.67
CA THR A 64 7.13 7.85 15.77
C THR A 64 7.38 6.35 16.02
N PRO A 65 6.39 5.62 16.57
CA PRO A 65 6.50 4.17 16.77
C PRO A 65 6.81 3.40 15.48
N ASP A 66 6.41 3.91 14.33
CA ASP A 66 6.72 3.33 13.01
C ASP A 66 8.20 3.42 12.66
N GLN A 67 8.83 4.56 12.95
CA GLN A 67 10.25 4.79 12.66
C GLN A 67 11.18 4.04 13.64
N LEU A 68 10.70 3.76 14.86
CA LEU A 68 11.43 3.02 15.88
C LEU A 68 11.36 1.49 15.69
N ALA A 69 10.45 1.02 14.82
CA ALA A 69 10.23 -0.40 14.60
C ALA A 69 11.41 -1.07 13.87
N THR A 70 11.62 -2.35 14.14
CA THR A 70 12.56 -3.19 13.38
C THR A 70 12.19 -3.19 11.89
N ALA A 71 13.20 -3.22 11.01
CA ALA A 71 13.01 -3.22 9.55
C ALA A 71 12.00 -4.28 9.07
N GLU A 72 12.03 -5.50 9.63
CA GLU A 72 11.09 -6.56 9.28
C GLU A 72 9.64 -6.18 9.63
N LYS A 73 9.43 -5.56 10.80
CA LYS A 73 8.09 -5.16 11.28
C LYS A 73 7.55 -3.97 10.50
N ALA A 74 8.44 -3.03 10.16
CA ALA A 74 8.11 -1.92 9.27
C ALA A 74 7.66 -2.44 7.89
N ARG A 75 8.40 -3.41 7.31
CA ARG A 75 8.05 -4.03 6.03
C ARG A 75 6.69 -4.74 6.07
N LYS A 76 6.44 -5.55 7.11
CA LYS A 76 5.14 -6.23 7.30
C LYS A 76 3.99 -5.21 7.40
N ARG A 77 4.21 -4.09 8.09
CA ARG A 77 3.21 -3.02 8.22
C ARG A 77 2.95 -2.33 6.89
N SER A 78 3.99 -1.98 6.12
CA SER A 78 3.83 -1.37 4.80
C SER A 78 3.10 -2.30 3.82
N GLU A 79 3.43 -3.60 3.84
CA GLU A 79 2.74 -4.61 3.02
C GLU A 79 1.26 -4.71 3.41
N LEU A 80 0.94 -4.71 4.71
CA LEU A 80 -0.44 -4.76 5.18
C LEU A 80 -1.24 -3.52 4.77
N VAL A 81 -0.65 -2.33 4.93
CA VAL A 81 -1.27 -1.06 4.50
C VAL A 81 -1.51 -1.06 2.99
N GLY A 82 -0.54 -1.54 2.21
CA GLY A 82 -0.69 -1.71 0.76
C GLY A 82 -1.86 -2.64 0.40
N LYS A 83 -1.95 -3.80 1.06
CA LYS A 83 -3.07 -4.75 0.85
C LYS A 83 -4.43 -4.16 1.22
N ILE A 84 -4.52 -3.44 2.34
CA ILE A 84 -5.76 -2.78 2.76
C ILE A 84 -6.16 -1.72 1.73
N HIS A 85 -5.19 -0.92 1.27
CA HIS A 85 -5.43 0.09 0.25
C HIS A 85 -5.95 -0.54 -1.04
N ASP A 86 -5.29 -1.59 -1.53
CA ASP A 86 -5.71 -2.30 -2.74
C ASP A 86 -7.09 -2.95 -2.60
N SER A 87 -7.44 -3.49 -1.42
CA SER A 87 -8.77 -4.08 -1.18
C SER A 87 -9.93 -3.07 -1.21
N ARG A 88 -9.64 -1.78 -0.98
CA ARG A 88 -10.65 -0.71 -1.02
C ARG A 88 -10.89 -0.20 -2.44
N LEU A 89 -9.95 -0.43 -3.34
CA LEU A 89 -10.09 0.01 -4.71
C LEU A 89 -11.04 -0.91 -5.48
N LEU A 90 -12.03 -0.33 -6.16
CA LEU A 90 -13.00 -1.04 -6.99
C LEU A 90 -12.43 -1.49 -8.36
N ASN A 91 -11.16 -1.19 -8.64
CA ASN A 91 -10.50 -1.50 -9.91
C ASN A 91 -9.66 -2.79 -9.87
N TRP A 92 -9.95 -3.70 -8.94
CA TRP A 92 -9.25 -4.97 -8.84
C TRP A 92 -9.33 -5.77 -10.15
N GLU A 93 -10.52 -5.87 -10.74
CA GLU A 93 -10.73 -6.59 -12.01
C GLU A 93 -9.89 -6.02 -13.16
N GLN A 94 -9.79 -4.69 -13.26
CA GLN A 94 -8.97 -4.03 -14.28
C GLN A 94 -7.48 -4.28 -14.08
N LYS A 95 -6.98 -4.20 -12.84
CA LYS A 95 -5.57 -4.50 -12.52
C LYS A 95 -5.21 -5.96 -12.78
N ASN A 96 -6.16 -6.87 -12.59
CA ASN A 96 -5.96 -8.31 -12.70
C ASN A 96 -6.46 -8.91 -14.03
N GLU A 97 -6.89 -8.10 -15.01
CA GLU A 97 -7.45 -8.54 -16.31
C GLU A 97 -6.58 -9.64 -16.95
N ASN A 98 -5.26 -9.42 -17.01
CA ASN A 98 -4.33 -10.38 -17.59
C ASN A 98 -4.30 -11.73 -16.85
N LYS A 99 -4.35 -11.71 -15.51
CA LYS A 99 -4.35 -12.94 -14.70
C LYS A 99 -5.68 -13.68 -14.83
N ILE A 100 -6.79 -12.95 -14.93
CA ILE A 100 -8.12 -13.53 -15.16
C ILE A 100 -8.14 -14.21 -16.53
N ASN A 101 -7.66 -13.54 -17.57
CA ASN A 101 -7.56 -14.10 -18.91
C ASN A 101 -6.68 -15.35 -18.94
N GLU A 102 -5.54 -15.34 -18.24
CA GLU A 102 -4.66 -16.50 -18.14
C GLU A 102 -5.31 -17.68 -17.41
N MET A 103 -5.95 -17.44 -16.26
CA MET A 103 -6.65 -18.47 -15.47
C MET A 103 -7.85 -19.07 -16.22
N CYS A 104 -8.58 -18.26 -16.99
CA CYS A 104 -9.69 -18.70 -17.82
C CYS A 104 -9.25 -19.35 -19.15
N GLY A 105 -7.94 -19.44 -19.43
CA GLY A 105 -7.43 -20.01 -20.67
C GLY A 105 -7.69 -19.17 -21.92
N ILE A 106 -8.05 -17.90 -21.75
CA ILE A 106 -8.29 -16.93 -22.84
C ILE A 106 -6.92 -16.47 -23.35
N LYS A 107 -6.37 -17.20 -24.32
CA LYS A 107 -5.05 -16.94 -24.92
C LYS A 107 -5.18 -16.70 -26.44
N GLY A 108 -4.27 -15.90 -27.00
CA GLY A 108 -4.12 -15.72 -28.45
C GLY A 108 -5.38 -15.13 -29.11
N ASP A 109 -5.83 -15.77 -30.19
CA ASP A 109 -6.98 -15.31 -30.99
C ASP A 109 -8.28 -15.22 -30.20
N LEU A 110 -8.46 -15.99 -29.12
CA LEU A 110 -9.64 -15.89 -28.26
C LEU A 110 -9.71 -14.57 -27.46
N LEU A 111 -8.55 -13.96 -27.14
CA LEU A 111 -8.49 -12.64 -26.50
C LEU A 111 -8.88 -11.52 -27.48
N ASN A 112 -8.63 -11.78 -28.77
CA ASN A 112 -8.86 -10.91 -29.90
C ASN A 112 -10.17 -11.23 -30.64
N ALA A 113 -10.91 -12.27 -30.21
CA ALA A 113 -12.10 -12.81 -30.86
C ALA A 113 -13.35 -11.95 -30.61
N SER A 114 -13.21 -10.65 -30.81
CA SER A 114 -14.35 -9.76 -30.88
C SER A 114 -14.85 -9.69 -32.31
N LEU A 115 -16.15 -9.92 -32.49
CA LEU A 115 -16.82 -9.92 -33.78
C LEU A 115 -16.79 -8.55 -34.48
N PHE A 116 -16.45 -7.47 -33.77
CA PHE A 116 -16.54 -6.10 -34.28
C PHE A 116 -15.27 -5.30 -34.00
N THR A 117 -14.81 -4.54 -34.99
CA THR A 117 -13.72 -3.57 -34.85
C THR A 117 -14.28 -2.17 -34.63
N CYS A 118 -13.77 -1.44 -33.63
CA CYS A 118 -14.26 -0.09 -33.36
C CYS A 118 -13.81 0.91 -34.44
N GLY A 119 -14.75 1.54 -35.15
CA GLY A 119 -14.42 2.55 -36.17
C GLY A 119 -13.75 3.83 -35.67
N ARG A 120 -13.71 4.10 -34.35
CA ARG A 120 -13.06 5.30 -33.78
C ARG A 120 -11.59 5.07 -33.44
N CYS A 121 -11.30 4.05 -32.64
CA CYS A 121 -9.95 3.75 -32.14
C CYS A 121 -9.31 2.52 -32.80
N LYS A 122 -10.02 1.85 -33.73
CA LYS A 122 -9.60 0.62 -34.42
C LYS A 122 -9.27 -0.56 -33.51
N SER A 123 -9.63 -0.49 -32.22
CA SER A 123 -9.44 -1.61 -31.30
C SER A 123 -10.47 -2.70 -31.54
N ILE A 124 -10.02 -3.93 -31.40
CA ILE A 124 -10.87 -5.13 -31.39
C ILE A 124 -11.43 -5.45 -30.01
N LYS A 125 -11.02 -4.79 -28.92
CA LYS A 125 -11.62 -5.00 -27.59
C LYS A 125 -13.06 -4.44 -27.52
N THR A 126 -14.04 -5.21 -27.97
CA THR A 126 -15.47 -4.83 -27.94
C THR A 126 -16.36 -5.91 -27.32
N ILE A 127 -17.42 -5.48 -26.64
CA ILE A 127 -18.48 -6.34 -26.09
C ILE A 127 -19.72 -6.19 -26.96
N SER A 128 -20.22 -7.31 -27.49
CA SER A 128 -21.49 -7.36 -28.22
C SER A 128 -22.58 -8.01 -27.35
N THR A 129 -23.74 -7.38 -27.26
CA THR A 129 -24.92 -7.94 -26.58
C THR A 129 -26.12 -7.86 -27.52
N GLN A 130 -26.79 -9.00 -27.72
CA GLN A 130 -27.99 -9.06 -28.55
C GLN A 130 -29.20 -8.78 -27.67
N LYS A 131 -30.07 -7.84 -28.08
CA LYS A 131 -31.32 -7.56 -27.39
C LYS A 131 -32.44 -7.41 -28.41
N GLN A 132 -33.58 -8.01 -28.13
CA GLN A 132 -34.80 -7.77 -28.89
C GLN A 132 -35.35 -6.39 -28.49
N THR A 133 -35.41 -5.46 -29.44
CA THR A 133 -35.91 -4.10 -29.21
C THR A 133 -37.20 -3.79 -29.96
N ARG A 134 -37.72 -4.76 -30.71
CA ARG A 134 -38.91 -4.66 -31.57
C ARG A 134 -39.73 -5.94 -31.47
N SER A 135 -40.87 -5.97 -32.16
CA SER A 135 -41.80 -7.10 -32.22
C SER A 135 -41.11 -8.42 -32.57
N GLY A 136 -41.77 -9.53 -32.22
CA GLY A 136 -41.27 -10.91 -32.39
C GLY A 136 -40.84 -11.28 -33.81
N ASP A 137 -41.39 -10.59 -34.80
CA ASP A 137 -41.15 -10.84 -36.23
C ASP A 137 -39.86 -10.18 -36.75
N GLU A 138 -39.22 -9.32 -35.97
CA GLU A 138 -37.95 -8.68 -36.33
C GLU A 138 -36.75 -9.33 -35.64
N PRO A 139 -35.59 -9.45 -36.33
CA PRO A 139 -34.40 -10.03 -35.76
C PRO A 139 -33.87 -9.21 -34.57
N MET A 140 -33.16 -9.87 -33.64
CA MET A 140 -32.53 -9.20 -32.50
C MET A 140 -31.53 -8.13 -32.95
N THR A 141 -31.53 -6.99 -32.28
CA THR A 141 -30.54 -5.92 -32.54
C THR A 141 -29.26 -6.18 -31.75
N VAL A 142 -28.10 -6.03 -32.40
CA VAL A 142 -26.81 -6.22 -31.76
C VAL A 142 -26.28 -4.88 -31.28
N PHE A 143 -26.08 -4.75 -29.97
CA PHE A 143 -25.45 -3.59 -29.35
C PHE A 143 -23.96 -3.86 -29.14
N VAL A 144 -23.11 -2.97 -29.63
CA VAL A 144 -21.65 -3.09 -29.49
C VAL A 144 -21.10 -1.94 -28.66
N LEU A 145 -20.29 -2.26 -27.65
CA LEU A 145 -19.56 -1.32 -26.81
C LEU A 145 -18.05 -1.55 -26.99
N CYS A 146 -17.33 -0.51 -27.38
CA CYS A 146 -15.86 -0.53 -27.35
C CYS A 146 -15.37 -0.29 -25.92
N LEU A 147 -14.57 -1.22 -25.40
CA LEU A 147 -13.99 -1.12 -24.05
C LEU A 147 -12.81 -0.14 -23.96
N ASN A 148 -12.19 0.18 -25.10
CA ASN A 148 -11.05 1.08 -25.12
C ASN A 148 -11.47 2.57 -25.14
N CYS A 149 -12.43 2.94 -25.98
CA CYS A 149 -12.86 4.34 -26.15
C CYS A 149 -14.31 4.63 -25.70
N GLY A 150 -15.02 3.63 -25.18
CA GLY A 150 -16.39 3.77 -24.69
C GLY A 150 -17.46 3.98 -25.77
N LYS A 151 -17.10 4.00 -27.07
CA LYS A 151 -18.06 4.20 -28.16
C LYS A 151 -19.08 3.05 -28.18
N ARG A 152 -20.36 3.40 -28.28
CA ARG A 152 -21.49 2.47 -28.41
C ARG A 152 -22.13 2.63 -29.79
N TRP A 153 -22.48 1.53 -30.44
CA TRP A 153 -23.23 1.55 -31.69
C TRP A 153 -24.13 0.31 -31.81
N LYS A 154 -25.06 0.36 -32.76
CA LYS A 154 -25.94 -0.76 -33.11
C LYS A 154 -25.51 -1.32 -34.47
N CYS A 155 -25.60 -2.63 -34.62
CA CYS A 155 -25.48 -3.33 -35.90
C CYS A 155 -26.85 -3.92 -36.26
#